data_AF-A0A948PW73-F1
#
_entry.id   AF-A0A948PW73-F1
#
_cell.length_a   1.000
_cell.length_b   1.000
_cell.length_c   1.000
_cell.angle_alpha   90.00
_cell.angle_beta   90.00
_cell.angle_gamma   90.00
#
_symmetry.space_group_name_H-M   'P 1'
#
loop_
_entity.id
_entity.type
_entity.pdbx_description
1 polymer ?
#
loop_
_entity_poly.entity_id
_entity_poly.type
_entity_poly.pdbx_seq_one_letter_code
_entity_poly.pdbx_strand_id
1 'polypeptide(L)'
;IKTLVANLAGLYPGRKPTFLFGVLEDKDYLPMLKYLGDYGKRFFFTRPYSNRAREPKELADSFCRIYKSKECRVILEPKDALREAKKGLKNDDLLCICGSFYLAPLLIKLGTPY
;
A
#
# COMPACT_ATOMS: atom_id res chain seq x y z
N ILE A 1 -0.18 6.96 8.91
CA ILE A 1 0.77 6.54 7.85
C ILE A 1 2.22 6.84 8.20
N LYS A 2 2.59 8.07 8.58
CA LYS A 2 3.96 8.41 9.02
C LYS A 2 4.54 7.43 10.06
N THR A 3 3.82 7.19 11.16
CA THR A 3 4.24 6.25 12.21
C THR A 3 4.37 4.80 11.72
N LEU A 4 3.50 4.39 10.78
CA LEU A 4 3.56 3.04 10.19
C LEU A 4 4.84 2.85 9.38
N VAL A 5 5.19 3.83 8.55
CA VAL A 5 6.43 3.80 7.76
C VAL A 5 7.66 3.82 8.68
N ALA A 6 7.64 4.66 9.72
CA ALA A 6 8.72 4.70 10.70
C ALA A 6 8.91 3.36 11.42
N ASN A 7 7.82 2.71 11.85
CA ASN A 7 7.88 1.40 12.49
C ASN A 7 8.39 0.32 11.53
N LEU A 8 7.96 0.32 10.27
CA LEU A 8 8.46 -0.62 9.27
C LEU A 8 9.95 -0.43 8.99
N ALA A 9 10.42 0.81 8.91
CA ALA A 9 11.82 1.11 8.73
C ALA A 9 12.68 0.66 9.92
N GLY A 10 12.16 0.80 11.15
CA GLY A 10 12.84 0.33 12.36
C GLY A 10 12.85 -1.19 12.52
N LEU A 11 11.74 -1.86 12.23
CA LEU A 11 11.61 -3.32 12.36
C LEU A 11 12.30 -4.09 11.24
N TYR A 12 12.38 -3.50 10.04
CA TYR A 12 12.92 -4.15 8.84
C TYR A 12 13.86 -3.22 8.05
N PRO A 13 15.01 -2.85 8.62
CA PRO A 13 15.95 -1.95 7.96
C PRO A 13 16.42 -2.50 6.61
N GLY A 14 16.49 -1.62 5.60
CA GLY A 14 16.93 -1.96 4.24
C GLY A 14 15.90 -2.69 3.37
N ARG A 15 14.74 -3.09 3.92
CA ARG A 15 13.68 -3.76 3.15
C ARG A 15 12.65 -2.77 2.64
N LYS A 16 12.46 -2.69 1.32
CA LYS A 16 11.44 -1.84 0.69
C LYS A 16 10.14 -2.63 0.48
N PRO A 17 9.07 -2.36 1.23
CA PRO A 17 7.83 -3.14 1.14
C PRO A 17 7.05 -2.85 -0.14
N THR A 18 6.20 -3.80 -0.52
CA THR A 18 5.05 -3.54 -1.38
C THR A 18 3.92 -2.97 -0.51
N PHE A 19 3.29 -1.90 -0.97
CA PHE A 19 2.13 -1.30 -0.32
C PHE A 19 0.85 -1.60 -1.08
N LEU A 20 -0.18 -2.04 -0.35
CA LEU A 20 -1.56 -2.04 -0.81
C LEU A 20 -2.31 -0.95 -0.06
N PHE A 21 -2.79 0.07 -0.78
CA PHE A 21 -3.35 1.29 -0.21
C PHE A 21 -4.77 1.57 -0.70
N GLY A 22 -5.64 1.93 0.23
CA GLY A 22 -7.00 2.39 -0.04
C GLY A 22 -7.42 3.42 1.02
N VAL A 23 -8.05 4.50 0.61
CA VAL A 23 -8.41 5.60 1.53
C VAL A 23 -9.81 6.10 1.24
N LEU A 24 -10.45 6.63 2.27
CA LEU A 24 -11.72 7.33 2.14
C LEU A 24 -11.51 8.76 1.62
N GLU A 25 -12.53 9.34 1.00
CA GLU A 25 -12.49 10.67 0.38
C GLU A 25 -12.17 11.80 1.38
N ASP A 26 -12.59 11.62 2.63
CA ASP A 26 -12.48 12.57 3.74
C ASP A 26 -11.06 12.72 4.28
N LYS A 27 -10.09 11.93 3.79
CA LYS A 27 -8.72 11.98 4.28
C LYS A 27 -7.77 12.69 3.34
N ASP A 28 -6.83 13.39 3.98
CA ASP A 28 -5.74 14.08 3.31
C ASP A 28 -4.69 13.07 2.83
N TYR A 29 -4.88 12.56 1.61
CA TYR A 29 -4.13 11.42 1.07
C TYR A 29 -2.78 11.81 0.46
N LEU A 30 -2.59 13.06 0.03
CA LEU A 30 -1.34 13.51 -0.59
C LEU A 30 -0.13 13.35 0.33
N PRO A 31 -0.17 13.77 1.62
CA PRO A 31 0.92 13.48 2.56
C PRO A 31 1.13 11.97 2.76
N MET A 32 0.06 11.17 2.76
CA MET A 32 0.14 9.72 2.90
C MET A 32 0.88 9.07 1.73
N LEU A 33 0.56 9.48 0.50
CA LEU A 33 1.23 9.02 -0.71
C LEU A 33 2.73 9.35 -0.68
N LYS A 34 3.11 10.52 -0.17
CA LYS A 34 4.52 10.89 -0.02
C LYS A 34 5.26 9.96 0.96
N TYR A 35 4.70 9.75 2.16
CA TYR A 35 5.32 8.84 3.15
C TYR A 35 5.47 7.41 2.63
N LEU A 36 4.44 6.89 1.94
CA LEU A 36 4.50 5.56 1.34
C LEU A 36 5.51 5.52 0.19
N GLY A 37 5.45 6.54 -0.66
CA GLY A 37 6.29 6.71 -1.83
C GLY A 37 7.77 6.80 -1.50
N ASP A 38 8.18 7.45 -0.41
CA ASP A 38 9.61 7.56 -0.07
C ASP A 38 10.23 6.21 0.35
N TYR A 39 9.43 5.31 0.94
CA TYR A 39 9.91 4.05 1.50
C TYR A 39 9.64 2.81 0.62
N GLY A 40 8.48 2.76 -0.03
CA GLY A 40 8.00 1.56 -0.73
C GLY A 40 8.68 1.28 -2.06
N LYS A 41 8.59 0.02 -2.50
CA LYS A 41 9.07 -0.46 -3.80
C LYS A 41 7.97 -0.51 -4.85
N ARG A 42 6.82 -1.09 -4.49
CA ARG A 42 5.66 -1.32 -5.37
C ARG A 42 4.39 -0.85 -4.68
N PHE A 43 3.45 -0.33 -5.46
CA PHE A 43 2.24 0.30 -4.95
C PHE A 43 1.02 -0.24 -5.67
N PHE A 44 0.04 -0.67 -4.89
CA PHE A 44 -1.25 -1.15 -5.36
C PHE A 44 -2.33 -0.28 -4.75
N PHE A 45 -3.18 0.31 -5.58
CA PHE A 45 -4.31 1.12 -5.15
C PHE A 45 -5.60 0.34 -5.34
N THR A 46 -6.42 0.28 -4.30
CA THR A 46 -7.68 -0.48 -4.31
C THR A 46 -8.82 0.31 -3.69
N ARG A 47 -10.05 -0.10 -3.98
CA ARG A 47 -11.26 0.57 -3.47
C ARG A 47 -11.65 -0.08 -2.14
N PRO A 48 -11.57 0.63 -1.00
CA PRO A 48 -12.10 0.09 0.25
C PRO A 48 -13.62 -0.13 0.12
N TYR A 49 -14.16 -1.14 0.82
CA TYR A 49 -15.60 -1.42 0.85
C TYR A 49 -16.34 -0.32 1.65
N SER A 50 -16.52 0.83 1.02
CA SER A 50 -17.22 1.98 1.56
C SER A 50 -17.78 2.83 0.42
N ASN A 51 -18.97 3.40 0.62
CA ASN A 51 -19.54 4.37 -0.30
C ASN A 51 -18.77 5.70 -0.30
N ARG A 52 -17.94 5.95 0.73
CA ARG A 52 -17.05 7.11 0.83
C ARG A 52 -15.62 6.82 0.37
N ALA A 53 -15.43 5.72 -0.34
CA ALA A 53 -14.14 5.33 -0.87
C ALA A 53 -13.68 6.30 -1.95
N ARG A 54 -12.46 6.83 -1.82
CA ARG A 54 -11.87 7.64 -2.89
C ARG A 54 -11.55 6.76 -4.08
N GLU A 55 -11.66 7.33 -5.28
CA GLU A 55 -11.41 6.57 -6.49
C GLU A 55 -9.93 6.15 -6.60
N PRO A 56 -9.62 4.84 -6.68
CA PRO A 56 -8.24 4.36 -6.69
C PRO A 56 -7.39 4.89 -7.86
N LYS A 57 -8.05 5.20 -8.99
CA LYS A 57 -7.38 5.79 -10.15
C LYS A 57 -6.82 7.18 -9.84
N GLU A 58 -7.56 8.02 -9.12
CA GLU A 58 -7.09 9.35 -8.70
C GLU A 58 -5.87 9.26 -7.76
N LEU A 59 -5.87 8.26 -6.87
CA LEU A 59 -4.73 7.99 -5.98
C LEU A 59 -3.50 7.61 -6.78
N ALA A 60 -3.65 6.70 -7.75
CA ALA A 60 -2.57 6.28 -8.62
C ALA A 60 -2.06 7.40 -9.50
N ASP A 61 -2.94 8.21 -10.10
CA ASP A 61 -2.54 9.35 -10.93
C ASP A 61 -1.75 10.38 -10.10
N SER A 62 -2.24 10.68 -8.89
CA SER A 62 -1.54 11.56 -7.94
C SER A 62 -0.18 10.98 -7.55
N PHE A 63 -0.11 9.67 -7.30
CA PHE A 63 1.13 8.99 -6.93
C PHE A 63 2.15 8.99 -8.08
N CYS A 64 1.74 8.61 -9.29
CA CYS A 64 2.58 8.57 -10.48
C CYS A 64 3.11 9.95 -10.88
N ARG A 65 2.34 11.02 -10.63
CA ARG A 65 2.82 12.40 -10.80
C ARG A 65 4.01 12.72 -9.91
N ILE A 66 4.01 12.23 -8.67
CA ILE A 66 5.08 12.45 -7.69
C ILE A 66 6.25 11.46 -7.92
N TYR A 67 5.96 10.21 -8.26
CA TYR A 67 6.93 9.10 -8.34
C TYR A 67 6.89 8.37 -9.70
N LYS A 68 7.30 9.05 -10.78
CA LYS A 68 7.23 8.53 -12.15
C LYS A 68 7.95 7.20 -12.40
N SER A 69 8.99 6.89 -11.63
CA SER A 69 9.81 5.68 -11.80
C SER A 69 9.40 4.50 -10.92
N LYS A 70 8.34 4.64 -10.10
CA LYS A 70 7.90 3.58 -9.20
C LYS A 70 6.76 2.77 -9.79
N GLU A 71 6.80 1.46 -9.56
CA GLU A 71 5.74 0.56 -10.02
C GLU A 71 4.44 0.84 -9.25
N CYS A 72 3.40 1.19 -10.00
CA CYS A 72 2.07 1.51 -9.47
C CYS A 72 1.02 0.75 -10.29
N ARG A 73 0.06 0.12 -9.61
CA ARG A 73 -1.08 -0.57 -10.24
C ARG A 73 -2.39 -0.23 -9.52
N VAL A 74 -3.48 -0.19 -10.28
CA VAL A 74 -4.83 0.01 -9.76
C VAL A 74 -5.62 -1.27 -9.93
N ILE A 75 -6.17 -1.79 -8.82
CA ILE A 75 -7.05 -2.96 -8.83
C ILE A 75 -8.22 -2.67 -7.89
N LEU A 76 -9.41 -2.54 -8.47
CA LEU A 76 -10.59 -2.07 -7.73
C LEU A 76 -10.99 -3.04 -6.62
N GLU A 77 -10.98 -4.35 -6.89
CA GLU A 77 -11.37 -5.38 -5.94
C GLU A 77 -10.23 -5.68 -4.94
N PRO A 78 -10.43 -5.46 -3.62
CA PRO A 78 -9.38 -5.67 -2.62
C PRO A 78 -8.78 -7.07 -2.60
N LYS A 79 -9.60 -8.10 -2.84
CA LYS A 79 -9.14 -9.49 -2.88
C LYS A 79 -8.17 -9.75 -4.03
N ASP A 80 -8.46 -9.20 -5.20
CA ASP A 80 -7.59 -9.31 -6.37
C ASP A 80 -6.34 -8.44 -6.20
N ALA A 81 -6.48 -7.25 -5.61
CA ALA A 81 -5.36 -6.38 -5.31
C ALA A 81 -4.38 -7.06 -4.34
N LEU A 82 -4.89 -7.75 -3.32
CA LEU A 82 -4.08 -8.55 -2.40
C LEU A 82 -3.39 -9.72 -3.11
N ARG A 83 -4.10 -10.43 -4.00
CA ARG A 83 -3.54 -11.55 -4.77
C ARG A 83 -2.41 -11.07 -5.69
N GLU A 84 -2.61 -9.98 -6.41
CA GLU A 84 -1.61 -9.38 -7.29
C GLU A 84 -0.44 -8.79 -6.51
N ALA A 85 -0.68 -8.12 -5.38
CA ALA A 85 0.38 -7.60 -4.53
C ALA A 85 1.27 -8.71 -3.95
N LYS A 86 0.69 -9.90 -3.73
CA LYS A 86 1.44 -11.10 -3.34
C LYS A 86 2.27 -11.70 -4.47
N LYS A 87 1.86 -11.54 -5.73
CA LYS A 87 2.61 -12.06 -6.88
C LYS A 87 3.98 -11.38 -6.97
N GLY A 88 5.02 -12.21 -7.07
CA GLY A 88 6.40 -11.75 -7.15
C GLY A 88 7.00 -11.25 -5.84
N LEU A 89 6.30 -11.37 -4.70
CA LEU A 89 6.98 -11.34 -3.40
C LEU A 89 7.74 -12.66 -3.22
N LYS A 90 9.01 -12.58 -2.81
CA LYS A 90 9.82 -13.73 -2.40
C LYS A 90 9.65 -13.98 -0.89
N ASN A 91 10.14 -15.13 -0.42
CA ASN A 91 10.39 -15.32 1.01
C ASN A 91 11.20 -14.14 1.51
N ASP A 92 10.80 -13.54 2.63
CA ASP A 92 11.33 -12.29 3.21
C ASP A 92 10.86 -10.93 2.65
N ASP A 93 10.11 -10.88 1.55
CA ASP A 93 9.51 -9.62 1.13
C ASP A 93 8.34 -9.21 2.04
N LEU A 94 8.14 -7.90 2.18
CA LEU A 94 7.12 -7.32 3.05
C LEU A 94 5.95 -6.81 2.22
N LEU A 95 4.74 -7.27 2.56
CA LEU A 95 3.50 -6.66 2.11
C LEU A 95 2.87 -5.88 3.26
N CYS A 96 2.73 -4.57 3.08
CA CYS A 96 2.02 -3.72 4.02
C CYS A 96 0.70 -3.27 3.42
N ILE A 97 -0.38 -3.68 4.06
CA ILE A 97 -1.72 -3.22 3.72
C ILE A 97 -2.05 -2.06 4.67
N CYS A 98 -2.39 -0.91 4.12
CA CYS A 98 -2.63 0.29 4.94
C CYS A 98 -3.66 1.22 4.29
N GLY A 99 -4.32 2.04 5.10
CA GLY A 99 -5.44 2.82 4.60
C GLY A 99 -6.53 3.12 5.61
N SER A 100 -7.75 3.34 5.11
CA SER A 100 -8.93 3.64 5.91
C SER A 100 -10.05 2.64 5.61
N PHE A 101 -10.30 1.75 6.58
CA PHE A 101 -11.35 0.73 6.71
C PHE A 101 -11.13 -0.68 6.13
N TYR A 102 -11.40 -1.67 6.99
CA TYR A 102 -11.48 -3.14 6.86
C TYR A 102 -10.30 -3.95 6.31
N LEU A 103 -9.19 -3.31 5.96
CA LEU A 103 -7.89 -3.99 5.97
C LEU A 103 -7.23 -3.60 7.29
N ALA A 104 -7.41 -4.41 8.34
CA ALA A 104 -6.50 -4.36 9.47
C ALA A 104 -5.06 -4.35 8.90
N PRO A 105 -4.12 -3.57 9.45
CA PRO A 105 -2.74 -3.55 8.96
C PRO A 105 -2.14 -4.95 9.14
N LEU A 106 -2.30 -5.78 8.12
CA LEU A 106 -1.85 -7.16 8.09
C LEU A 106 -0.49 -7.12 7.42
N LEU A 107 0.55 -7.15 8.25
CA LEU A 107 1.90 -7.40 7.78
C LEU A 107 2.03 -8.90 7.52
N ILE A 108 1.97 -9.27 6.25
CA ILE A 108 2.23 -10.63 5.83
C ILE A 108 3.73 -10.74 5.56
N LYS A 109 4.46 -11.39 6.47
CA LYS A 109 5.81 -11.87 6.19
C LYS A 109 5.70 -13.26 5.57
N LEU A 110 6.06 -13.38 4.29
CA LEU A 110 6.12 -14.68 3.61
C LEU A 110 7.29 -15.49 4.18
N GLY A 111 6.99 -16.64 4.80
CA GLY A 111 7.96 -17.54 5.45
C GLY A 111 7.65 -17.90 6.91
N THR A 112 6.56 -17.39 7.49
CA THR A 112 6.09 -17.79 8.83
C THR A 112 4.90 -18.73 8.68
N PRO A 113 4.95 -19.99 9.15
CA PRO A 113 3.78 -20.86 9.15
C PRO A 113 2.72 -20.26 10.09
N TYR A 114 1.47 -20.25 9.62
CA TYR A 114 0.29 -19.93 10.42
C TYR A 114 -0.10 -21.12 11.28
#